data_AF-A0A645J9S8-F1
#
_entry.id   AF-A0A645J9S8-F1
#
_cell.length_a   1.000
_cell.length_b   1.000
_cell.length_c   1.000
_cell.angle_alpha   90.00
_cell.angle_beta   90.00
_cell.angle_gamma   90.00
#
_symmetry.space_group_name_H-M   'P 1'
#
loop_
_entity.id
_entity.type
_entity.pdbx_description
1 polymer ?
#
loop_
_entity_poly.entity_id
_entity_poly.type
_entity_poly.pdbx_seq_one_letter_code
_entity_poly.pdbx_strand_id
1 'polypeptide(L)'
;MFNRKLGAFAYWRAGKPGIKKLKEAMKEMGTDSKSTAIVGDQVFTDIWCGHNAGMLTIMTEPICNRDQFVTKIKRPLEKLIMSLYFRRHGNELR
;
A
#
# COMPACT_ATOMS: atom_id res chain seq x y z
N MET A 1 0.58 7.58 -22.00
CA MET A 1 0.57 7.54 -20.53
C MET A 1 -0.13 6.26 -20.06
N PHE A 2 0.42 5.58 -19.06
CA PHE A 2 -0.03 4.28 -18.55
C PHE A 2 -1.53 4.24 -18.13
N ASN A 3 -2.10 5.34 -17.64
CA ASN A 3 -3.49 5.38 -17.14
C ASN A 3 -4.55 5.85 -18.16
N ARG A 4 -4.19 6.19 -19.41
CA ARG A 4 -5.07 6.99 -20.29
C ARG A 4 -6.43 6.34 -20.54
N LYS A 5 -6.48 5.00 -20.57
CA LYS A 5 -7.71 4.22 -20.75
C LYS A 5 -8.55 4.10 -19.47
N LEU A 6 -7.93 4.24 -18.30
CA LEU A 6 -8.59 4.13 -17.00
C LEU A 6 -9.28 5.43 -16.57
N GLY A 7 -8.87 6.58 -17.14
CA GLY A 7 -9.43 7.90 -16.78
C GLY A 7 -9.18 8.31 -15.32
N ALA A 8 -8.37 7.55 -14.59
CA ALA A 8 -8.08 7.78 -13.17
C ALA A 8 -6.97 8.83 -12.99
N PHE A 9 -7.05 9.63 -11.92
CA PHE A 9 -5.92 10.44 -11.45
C PHE A 9 -4.70 9.55 -11.17
N ALA A 10 -3.51 9.97 -11.59
CA ALA A 10 -2.30 9.17 -11.40
C ALA A 10 -1.08 10.03 -11.04
N TYR A 11 -0.39 9.61 -9.98
CA TYR A 11 0.93 10.13 -9.60
C TYR A 11 2.00 9.10 -9.93
N TRP A 12 2.91 9.46 -10.83
CA TRP A 12 4.07 8.64 -11.12
C TRP A 12 5.17 8.81 -10.05
N ARG A 13 5.87 7.72 -9.72
CA ARG A 13 6.95 7.68 -8.72
C ARG A 13 6.55 8.36 -7.42
N ALA A 14 5.48 7.87 -6.80
CA ALA A 14 4.90 8.44 -5.58
C ALA A 14 5.83 8.43 -4.36
N GLY A 15 6.89 7.62 -4.37
CA GLY A 15 7.93 7.62 -3.32
C GLY A 15 7.52 6.92 -2.03
N LYS A 16 6.62 5.93 -2.12
CA LYS A 16 6.26 5.06 -0.99
C LYS A 16 7.53 4.44 -0.36
N PRO A 17 7.62 4.33 0.99
CA PRO A 17 6.54 4.53 1.96
C PRO A 17 6.34 6.00 2.42
N GLY A 18 7.01 6.97 1.78
CA GLY A 18 6.86 8.39 2.11
C GLY A 18 5.44 8.92 1.83
N ILE A 19 4.97 9.85 2.67
CA ILE A 19 3.58 10.34 2.66
C ILE A 19 3.36 11.64 1.86
N LYS A 20 4.43 12.30 1.39
CA LYS A 20 4.36 13.64 0.80
C LYS A 20 3.40 13.71 -0.39
N LYS A 21 3.62 12.87 -1.40
CA LYS A 21 2.77 12.84 -2.60
C LYS A 21 1.36 12.32 -2.33
N LEU A 22 1.18 11.48 -1.31
CA LEU A 22 -0.14 11.02 -0.89
C LEU A 22 -0.96 12.16 -0.28
N LYS A 23 -0.33 13.03 0.53
CA LYS A 23 -0.97 14.25 1.05
C LYS A 23 -1.29 15.26 -0.05
N GLU A 24 -0.40 15.43 -1.03
CA GLU A 24 -0.65 16.25 -2.22
C GLU A 24 -1.87 15.74 -3.00
N ALA A 25 -1.93 14.43 -3.24
CA ALA A 25 -3.07 13.79 -3.91
C ALA A 25 -4.40 13.99 -3.15
N MET A 26 -4.42 13.75 -1.83
CA MET A 26 -5.62 14.00 -1.01
C MET A 26 -6.06 15.46 -1.09
N LYS A 27 -5.11 16.41 -1.03
CA LYS A 27 -5.41 17.84 -1.15
C LYS A 27 -6.03 18.18 -2.52
N GLU A 28 -5.48 17.67 -3.61
CA GLU A 28 -6.03 17.88 -4.96
C GLU A 28 -7.41 17.23 -5.14
N MET A 29 -7.65 16.10 -4.46
CA MET A 29 -8.94 15.41 -4.46
C MET A 29 -9.96 16.03 -3.48
N GLY A 30 -9.55 17.00 -2.66
CA GLY A 30 -10.42 17.60 -1.64
C GLY A 30 -10.80 16.64 -0.50
N THR A 31 -9.96 15.63 -0.22
CA THR A 31 -10.18 14.64 0.83
C THR A 31 -9.15 14.76 1.95
N ASP A 32 -9.35 13.99 3.03
CA ASP A 32 -8.42 13.88 4.15
C ASP A 32 -8.15 12.42 4.51
N SER A 33 -7.31 12.20 5.53
CA SER A 33 -6.94 10.84 5.94
C SER A 33 -8.09 10.04 6.55
N LYS A 34 -9.15 10.72 7.02
CA LYS A 34 -10.33 10.08 7.61
C LYS A 34 -11.36 9.65 6.56
N SER A 35 -11.35 10.32 5.41
CA SER A 35 -12.25 10.09 4.27
C SER A 35 -11.56 9.38 3.10
N THR A 36 -10.29 8.98 3.27
CA THR A 36 -9.51 8.30 2.22
C THR A 36 -8.92 6.99 2.75
N ALA A 37 -9.02 5.93 1.95
CA ALA A 37 -8.37 4.65 2.20
C ALA A 37 -7.25 4.40 1.18
N ILE A 38 -6.19 3.72 1.60
CA ILE A 38 -5.17 3.16 0.69
C ILE A 38 -5.40 1.66 0.55
N VAL A 39 -5.28 1.16 -0.68
CA VAL A 39 -5.40 -0.27 -1.01
C VAL A 39 -4.11 -0.72 -1.68
N GLY A 40 -3.51 -1.81 -1.20
CA GLY A 40 -2.28 -2.35 -1.78
C GLY A 40 -1.90 -3.70 -1.20
N ASP A 41 -0.87 -4.31 -1.78
CA ASP A 41 -0.49 -5.71 -1.51
C ASP A 41 0.84 -5.85 -0.76
N GLN A 42 1.55 -4.74 -0.53
CA GLN A 42 2.85 -4.72 0.13
C GLN A 42 2.79 -4.00 1.48
N VAL A 43 3.21 -4.68 2.54
CA VAL A 43 3.19 -4.15 3.91
C VAL A 43 4.17 -3.00 4.06
N PHE A 44 5.40 -3.15 3.56
CA PHE A 44 6.46 -2.15 3.74
C PHE A 44 6.38 -0.96 2.77
N THR A 45 5.38 -0.92 1.90
CA THR A 45 5.18 0.19 0.96
C THR A 45 3.80 0.79 1.15
N ASP A 46 2.73 0.14 0.67
CA ASP A 46 1.37 0.66 0.69
C ASP A 46 0.82 0.79 2.11
N ILE A 47 0.89 -0.29 2.88
CA ILE A 47 0.33 -0.32 4.23
C ILE A 47 1.10 0.61 5.15
N TRP A 48 2.43 0.59 5.08
CA TRP A 48 3.27 1.53 5.82
C TRP A 48 2.95 2.98 5.43
N CYS A 49 2.81 3.29 4.14
CA CYS A 49 2.52 4.64 3.68
C CYS A 49 1.18 5.16 4.23
N GLY A 50 0.12 4.37 4.15
CA GLY A 50 -1.20 4.75 4.71
C GLY A 50 -1.17 4.86 6.23
N HIS A 51 -0.50 3.93 6.91
CA HIS A 51 -0.36 3.97 8.37
C HIS A 51 0.34 5.27 8.82
N ASN A 52 1.47 5.61 8.20
CA ASN A 52 2.19 6.87 8.47
C ASN A 52 1.37 8.13 8.12
N ALA A 53 0.42 8.01 7.19
CA ALA A 53 -0.48 9.09 6.80
C ALA A 53 -1.74 9.18 7.68
N GLY A 54 -1.94 8.25 8.62
CA GLY A 54 -3.13 8.18 9.48
C GLY A 54 -4.40 7.81 8.70
N MET A 55 -4.25 7.01 7.64
CA MET A 55 -5.34 6.58 6.75
C MET A 55 -5.81 5.16 7.07
N LEU A 56 -7.02 4.83 6.64
CA LEU A 56 -7.45 3.43 6.56
C LEU A 56 -6.58 2.69 5.53
N THR A 57 -5.98 1.57 5.94
CA THR A 57 -5.17 0.70 5.08
C THR A 57 -5.92 -0.59 4.81
N ILE A 58 -6.03 -0.98 3.55
CA ILE A 58 -6.64 -2.23 3.11
C ILE A 58 -5.57 -3.06 2.41
N MET A 59 -5.19 -4.18 3.03
CA MET A 59 -4.19 -5.08 2.49
C MET A 59 -4.87 -6.16 1.63
N THR A 60 -4.45 -6.28 0.38
CA THR A 60 -4.92 -7.34 -0.54
C THR A 60 -3.92 -8.48 -0.62
N GLU A 61 -4.33 -9.58 -1.25
CA GLU A 61 -3.39 -10.65 -1.61
C GLU A 61 -2.34 -10.14 -2.62
N PRO A 62 -1.07 -10.58 -2.52
CA PRO A 62 0.00 -10.23 -3.47
C PRO A 62 -0.36 -10.52 -4.93
N ILE A 63 -0.36 -9.49 -5.78
CA ILE A 63 -0.81 -9.60 -7.19
C ILE A 63 0.30 -10.16 -8.09
N CYS A 64 1.59 -9.98 -7.74
CA CYS A 64 2.69 -10.54 -8.52
C CYS A 64 3.92 -10.91 -7.69
N ASN A 65 4.54 -12.05 -8.03
CA ASN A 65 5.81 -12.48 -7.48
C ASN A 65 7.04 -11.73 -8.06
N ARG A 66 6.85 -10.82 -9.01
CA ARG A 66 7.93 -10.13 -9.73
C ARG A 66 8.44 -8.94 -8.95
N ASP A 67 9.54 -9.17 -8.26
CA ASP A 67 10.23 -8.16 -7.49
C ASP A 67 11.57 -7.77 -8.12
N GLN A 68 11.73 -6.45 -8.23
CA GLN A 68 13.02 -5.77 -8.24
C GLN A 68 13.86 -6.31 -7.05
N PHE A 69 15.18 -6.40 -7.19
CA PHE A 69 16.08 -7.04 -6.21
C PHE A 69 15.88 -6.57 -4.75
N VAL A 70 15.43 -5.32 -4.54
CA VAL A 70 15.20 -4.70 -3.23
C VAL A 70 13.97 -5.26 -2.49
N THR A 71 12.92 -5.69 -3.18
CA THR A 71 11.69 -6.22 -2.55
C THR A 71 11.80 -7.70 -2.19
N LYS A 72 12.64 -8.49 -2.88
CA LYS A 72 12.92 -9.89 -2.52
C LYS A 72 13.55 -10.06 -1.13
N ILE A 73 14.37 -9.10 -0.69
CA ILE A 73 15.04 -9.16 0.63
C ILE A 73 14.04 -9.00 1.77
N LYS A 74 12.99 -8.20 1.56
CA LYS A 74 11.99 -7.89 2.59
C LYS A 74 10.85 -8.89 2.66
N ARG A 75 10.60 -9.64 1.59
CA ARG A 75 9.53 -10.65 1.51
C ARG A 75 9.51 -11.67 2.64
N PRO A 76 10.64 -12.27 3.08
CA PRO A 76 10.61 -13.23 4.19
C PRO A 76 10.09 -12.60 5.49
N LEU A 77 10.51 -11.36 5.76
CA LEU A 77 10.04 -10.60 6.92
C LEU A 77 8.56 -10.23 6.79
N GLU A 78 8.13 -9.84 5.58
CA GLU A 78 6.74 -9.53 5.27
C GLU A 78 5.83 -10.75 5.50
N LYS A 79 6.24 -11.93 5.01
CA LYS A 79 5.54 -13.20 5.25
C LYS A 79 5.47 -13.56 6.73
N LEU A 80 6.55 -13.32 7.48
CA LEU A 80 6.57 -13.55 8.92
C LEU A 80 5.55 -12.64 9.63
N ILE A 81 5.57 -11.34 9.33
CA ILE A 81 4.65 -10.35 9.92
C ILE A 81 3.20 -10.71 9.58
N MET A 82 2.92 -11.04 8.31
CA MET A 82 1.58 -11.47 7.89
C MET A 82 1.16 -12.73 8.63
N SER A 83 2.01 -13.76 8.70
CA SER A 83 1.72 -15.01 9.42
C SER A 83 1.39 -14.75 10.89
N LEU A 84 2.14 -13.89 11.58
CA LEU A 84 1.86 -13.49 12.95
C LEU A 84 0.54 -12.73 13.09
N TYR A 85 0.27 -11.80 12.16
CA TYR A 85 -0.96 -11.01 12.15
C TYR A 85 -2.21 -11.89 11.98
N PHE A 86 -2.19 -12.79 11.00
CA PHE A 86 -3.28 -13.71 10.69
C PHE A 86 -3.52 -14.72 11.82
N ARG A 87 -2.45 -15.29 12.39
CA ARG A 87 -2.52 -16.15 13.58
C ARG A 87 -3.20 -15.47 14.76
N ARG A 88 -2.90 -14.18 15.00
CA ARG A 88 -3.46 -13.43 16.13
C ARG A 88 -4.96 -13.13 15.96
N HIS A 89 -5.45 -12.98 14.74
CA HIS A 89 -6.82 -12.58 14.45
C HIS A 89 -7.73 -13.74 14.01
N GLY A 90 -7.26 -14.99 14.08
CA GLY A 90 -8.04 -16.17 13.75
C GLY A 90 -8.44 -16.28 12.27
N ASN A 91 -7.82 -15.49 11.40
CA ASN A 91 -8.07 -15.49 9.97
C ASN A 91 -6.96 -16.32 9.29
N GLU A 92 -7.31 -17.38 8.56
CA GLU A 92 -6.32 -18.09 7.74
C GLU A 92 -5.91 -17.23 6.54
N LEU A 93 -4.63 -17.30 6.18
CA LEU A 93 -4.16 -16.90 4.84
C LEU A 93 -4.84 -17.84 3.84
N ARG A 94 -5.97 -17.40 3.27
CA ARG A 94 -6.58 -18.06 2.11
C ARG A 94 -5.84 -17.69 0.85
#